data_AF-A0A2Z2P744-F1
#
_entry.id   AF-A0A2Z2P744-F1
#
_cell.length_a   1.000
_cell.length_b   1.000
_cell.length_c   1.000
_cell.angle_alpha   90.00
_cell.angle_beta   90.00
_cell.angle_gamma   90.00
#
_symmetry.space_group_name_H-M   'P 1'
#
loop_
_entity.id
_entity.type
_entity.pdbx_description
1 polymer ?
#
loop_
_entity_poly.entity_id
_entity_poly.type
_entity_poly.pdbx_seq_one_letter_code
_entity_poly.pdbx_strand_id
1 'polypeptide(L)'
;MGSDASGEPGAFVGRLADQARKLQREARRAIAQGDYARASALIGDAEMLAEDVHGLVDDIEHRETDRLMGHAAAETEARTRPAAVPLPRRRLRLAIGASLAMSLALTEC
;
A
#
# COMPACT_ATOMS: atom_id res chain seq x y z
N MET A 1 -17.60 15.36 17.92
CA MET A 1 -16.56 16.26 17.40
C MET A 1 -15.30 15.42 17.23
N GLY A 2 -15.05 14.90 16.03
CA GLY A 2 -13.83 14.19 15.67
C GLY A 2 -13.17 15.03 14.60
N SER A 3 -12.06 15.67 14.94
CA SER A 3 -11.42 16.64 14.08
C SER A 3 -10.90 15.96 12.81
N ASP A 4 -11.41 16.41 11.67
CA ASP A 4 -10.79 16.26 10.36
C ASP A 4 -9.40 16.91 10.39
N ALA A 5 -8.42 16.19 10.93
CA ALA A 5 -7.01 16.48 10.70
C ALA A 5 -6.61 15.93 9.33
N SER A 6 -7.38 16.28 8.29
CA SER A 6 -6.99 16.12 6.89
C SER A 6 -5.95 17.20 6.53
N GLY A 7 -4.87 17.28 7.30
CA GLY A 7 -3.67 17.91 6.79
C GLY A 7 -3.20 17.05 5.63
N GLU A 8 -3.18 17.60 4.41
CA GLU A 8 -2.66 16.88 3.24
C GLU A 8 -1.32 16.21 3.61
N PRO A 9 -1.09 14.94 3.24
CA PRO A 9 0.13 14.22 3.59
C PRO A 9 1.42 15.02 3.29
N GLY A 10 1.41 15.82 2.22
CA GLY A 10 2.50 16.73 1.87
C GLY A 10 2.77 17.84 2.91
N ALA A 11 1.74 18.35 3.60
CA ALA A 11 1.90 19.34 4.66
C ALA A 11 2.55 18.75 5.92
N PHE A 12 2.32 17.47 6.21
CA PHE A 12 3.00 16.79 7.33
C PHE A 12 4.48 16.55 7.02
N VAL A 13 4.79 16.01 5.83
CA VAL A 13 6.17 15.81 5.37
C VAL A 13 6.93 17.14 5.33
N GLY A 14 6.29 18.23 4.88
CA GLY A 14 6.87 19.57 4.91
C GLY A 14 7.28 20.02 6.31
N ARG A 15 6.43 19.79 7.33
CA ARG A 15 6.76 20.11 8.72
C ARG A 15 7.93 19.29 9.25
N LEU A 16 7.99 18.00 8.94
CA LEU A 16 9.12 17.13 9.32
C LEU A 16 10.43 17.64 8.71
N ALA A 17 10.41 17.98 7.42
CA ALA A 17 11.58 18.52 6.72
C ALA A 17 12.05 19.86 7.32
N ASP A 18 11.12 20.75 7.67
CA ASP A 18 11.45 22.02 8.29
C ASP A 18 12.02 21.86 9.70
N GLN A 19 11.48 20.91 10.47
CA GLN A 19 12.01 20.56 11.80
C GLN A 19 13.42 19.98 11.70
N ALA A 20 13.68 19.06 10.76
CA ALA A 20 15.01 18.50 10.53
C ALA A 20 16.03 19.58 10.17
N ARG A 21 15.67 20.51 9.28
CA ARG A 21 16.51 21.66 8.91
C ARG A 21 16.78 22.57 10.10
N LYS A 22 15.80 22.77 10.98
CA LYS A 22 15.96 23.57 12.20
C LYS A 22 16.96 22.91 13.15
N LEU A 23 16.78 21.64 13.48
CA LEU A 23 17.68 20.88 14.34
C LEU A 23 19.12 20.90 13.80
N GLN A 24 19.28 20.68 12.49
CA GLN A 24 20.60 20.73 11.86
C GLN A 24 21.29 22.09 12.01
N ARG A 25 20.56 23.19 11.77
CA ARG A 25 21.11 24.55 11.92
C ARG A 25 21.49 24.84 13.37
N GLU A 26 20.65 24.45 14.32
CA GLU A 26 20.88 24.68 15.74
C GLU A 26 22.05 23.84 16.27
N ALA A 27 22.15 22.57 15.87
CA ALA A 27 23.27 21.71 16.24
C ALA A 27 24.60 22.25 15.69
N ARG A 28 24.63 22.66 14.41
CA ARG A 28 25.81 23.32 13.81
C ARG A 28 26.21 24.57 14.56
N ARG A 29 25.23 25.39 14.99
CA ARG A 29 25.48 26.60 15.76
C ARG A 29 26.04 26.28 17.15
N ALA A 30 25.50 25.27 17.82
CA ALA A 30 25.99 24.82 19.13
C ALA A 30 27.45 24.31 19.04
N ILE A 31 27.77 23.50 18.02
CA ILE A 31 29.14 23.05 17.73
C ILE A 31 30.08 24.25 17.52
N ALA A 32 29.68 25.22 16.69
CA ALA A 32 30.49 26.41 16.44
C ALA A 32 30.74 27.27 17.69
N GLN A 33 29.86 27.18 18.69
CA GLN A 33 29.97 27.86 19.98
C GLN A 33 30.74 27.03 21.02
N GLY A 34 31.14 25.80 20.69
CA GLY A 34 31.77 24.86 21.63
C GLY A 34 30.80 24.25 22.66
N ASP A 35 29.49 24.45 22.50
CA ASP A 35 28.46 23.89 23.36
C ASP A 35 28.10 22.47 22.91
N TYR A 36 29.00 21.53 23.20
CA TYR A 36 28.86 20.14 22.76
C TYR A 36 27.74 19.38 23.48
N ALA A 37 27.41 19.76 24.72
CA ALA A 37 26.29 19.16 25.45
C ALA A 37 24.96 19.48 24.74
N ARG A 38 24.76 20.75 24.37
CA ARG A 38 23.61 21.15 23.58
C ARG A 38 23.60 20.54 22.19
N ALA A 39 24.76 20.48 21.52
CA ALA A 39 24.86 19.84 20.21
C ALA A 39 24.46 18.36 20.29
N SER A 40 24.89 17.64 21.32
CA SER A 40 24.53 16.23 21.54
C SER A 40 23.04 16.05 21.75
N ALA A 41 22.38 16.90 22.53
CA ALA A 41 20.94 16.85 22.73
C ALA A 41 20.18 17.09 21.41
N LEU A 42 20.59 18.10 20.63
CA LEU A 42 19.97 18.42 19.34
C LEU A 42 20.16 17.31 18.29
N ILE A 43 21.27 16.56 18.36
CA ILE A 43 21.50 15.38 17.52
C ILE A 43 20.57 14.24 17.96
N GLY A 44 20.42 14.00 19.26
CA GLY A 44 19.45 13.02 19.77
C GLY A 44 18.01 13.34 19.37
N ASP A 45 17.61 14.62 19.43
CA ASP A 45 16.30 15.06 18.93
C ASP A 45 16.14 14.79 17.42
N ALA A 46 17.22 14.90 16.65
CA ALA A 46 17.20 14.61 15.21
C ALA A 46 17.15 13.10 14.92
N GLU A 47 17.72 12.26 15.78
CA GLU A 47 17.61 10.81 15.71
C GLU A 47 16.17 10.36 15.96
N MET A 48 15.51 10.89 17.00
CA MET A 48 14.08 10.62 17.24
C MET A 48 13.21 11.03 16.04
N LEU A 49 13.48 12.19 15.45
CA LEU A 49 12.78 12.63 14.24
C LEU A 49 13.00 11.67 13.06
N ALA A 50 14.18 11.07 12.94
CA ALA A 50 14.48 10.10 11.89
C ALA A 50 13.70 8.79 12.12
N GLU A 51 13.52 8.36 13.37
CA GLU A 51 12.67 7.21 13.72
C GLU A 51 11.20 7.47 13.34
N ASP A 52 10.67 8.65 13.65
CA ASP A 52 9.31 9.05 13.26
C ASP A 52 9.12 9.03 11.73
N VAL A 53 10.12 9.55 10.99
CA VAL A 53 10.10 9.52 9.52
C VAL A 53 10.17 8.10 8.99
N HIS A 54 10.97 7.23 9.61
CA HIS A 54 11.08 5.84 9.21
C HIS A 54 9.74 5.10 9.36
N GLY A 55 9.09 5.24 10.52
CA GLY A 55 7.77 4.64 10.75
C GLY A 55 6.71 5.16 9.77
N LEU A 56 6.72 6.46 9.45
CA LEU A 56 5.82 7.02 8.44
C LEU A 56 6.03 6.39 7.05
N VAL A 57 7.29 6.19 6.65
CA VAL A 57 7.62 5.58 5.35
C VAL A 57 7.14 4.14 5.32
N ASP A 58 7.37 3.37 6.38
CA ASP A 58 6.90 1.99 6.48
C ASP A 58 5.37 1.90 6.36
N ASP A 59 4.63 2.81 7.02
CA ASP A 59 3.17 2.88 6.93
C ASP A 59 2.68 3.19 5.50
N ILE A 60 3.38 4.09 4.80
CA ILE A 60 3.08 4.43 3.41
C ILE A 60 3.35 3.23 2.51
N GLU A 61 4.52 2.60 2.65
CA GLU A 61 4.89 1.43 1.87
C GLU A 61 3.91 0.27 2.06
N HIS A 62 3.48 0.02 3.29
CA HIS A 62 2.50 -1.01 3.60
C HIS A 62 1.16 -0.72 2.92
N ARG A 63 0.66 0.52 3.05
CA ARG A 63 -0.60 0.94 2.42
C ARG A 63 -0.56 0.85 0.90
N GLU A 64 0.52 1.28 0.26
CA GLU A 64 0.63 1.20 -1.21
C GLU A 64 0.77 -0.26 -1.67
N THR A 65 1.49 -1.09 -0.93
CA THR A 65 1.59 -2.52 -1.19
C THR A 65 0.22 -3.19 -1.11
N ASP A 66 -0.56 -2.90 -0.06
CA ASP A 66 -1.92 -3.42 0.10
C ASP A 66 -2.85 -2.99 -1.03
N ARG A 67 -2.75 -1.74 -1.49
CA ARG A 67 -3.53 -1.25 -2.64
C ARG A 67 -3.18 -2.02 -3.91
N LEU A 68 -1.90 -2.22 -4.18
CA LEU A 68 -1.43 -2.99 -5.34
C LEU A 68 -1.92 -4.44 -5.29
N MET A 69 -1.84 -5.09 -4.11
CA MET A 69 -2.36 -6.45 -3.92
C MET A 69 -3.88 -6.50 -4.11
N GLY A 70 -4.61 -5.51 -3.60
CA GLY A 70 -6.05 -5.40 -3.79
C GLY A 70 -6.45 -5.28 -5.26
N HIS A 71 -5.71 -4.48 -6.04
CA HIS A 71 -5.94 -4.38 -7.49
C HIS A 71 -5.65 -5.70 -8.21
N ALA A 72 -4.53 -6.38 -7.89
CA ALA A 72 -4.21 -7.67 -8.48
C ALA A 72 -5.26 -8.75 -8.14
N ALA A 73 -5.77 -8.76 -6.91
CA ALA A 73 -6.85 -9.65 -6.49
C ALA A 73 -8.16 -9.36 -7.26
N ALA A 74 -8.52 -8.08 -7.44
CA ALA A 74 -9.70 -7.70 -8.21
C ALA A 74 -9.59 -8.10 -9.70
N GLU A 75 -8.41 -7.96 -10.30
CA GLU A 75 -8.18 -8.40 -11.69
C GLU A 75 -8.29 -9.92 -11.86
N THR A 76 -7.74 -10.68 -10.92
CA THR A 76 -7.85 -12.14 -10.93
C THR A 76 -9.31 -12.59 -10.72
N GLU A 77 -10.06 -11.98 -9.81
CA GLU A 77 -11.50 -12.25 -9.66
C GLU A 77 -12.28 -11.91 -10.93
N ALA A 78 -12.00 -10.76 -11.56
CA ALA A 78 -12.65 -10.33 -12.79
C ALA A 78 -12.39 -11.30 -13.97
N ARG A 79 -11.18 -11.86 -14.07
CA ARG A 79 -10.84 -12.89 -15.08
C ARG A 79 -11.47 -14.25 -14.80
N THR A 80 -11.71 -14.56 -13.53
CA THR A 80 -12.25 -15.86 -13.11
C THR A 80 -13.78 -15.86 -13.09
N ARG A 81 -14.42 -14.67 -13.09
CA ARG A 81 -15.88 -14.53 -13.16
C ARG A 81 -16.36 -15.05 -14.53
N PRO A 82 -17.08 -16.19 -14.59
CA PRO A 82 -17.65 -16.63 -15.85
C PRO A 82 -18.67 -15.58 -16.29
N ALA A 83 -18.56 -15.10 -17.54
CA ALA A 83 -19.61 -14.31 -18.15
C ALA A 83 -20.89 -15.14 -18.04
N ALA A 84 -21.84 -14.70 -17.21
CA ALA A 84 -23.16 -15.29 -17.15
C ALA A 84 -23.82 -15.02 -18.50
N VAL A 85 -23.57 -15.89 -19.49
CA VAL A 85 -24.30 -15.91 -20.74
C VAL A 85 -25.75 -16.19 -20.35
N PRO A 86 -26.69 -15.24 -20.55
CA PRO A 86 -28.08 -15.54 -20.30
C PRO A 86 -28.48 -16.59 -21.34
N LEU A 87 -28.56 -17.85 -20.91
CA LEU A 87 -29.13 -18.91 -21.74
C LEU A 87 -30.55 -18.45 -22.10
N PRO A 88 -30.87 -18.27 -23.39
CA PRO A 88 -32.21 -17.86 -23.78
C PRO A 88 -33.17 -18.95 -23.31
N ARG A 89 -34.02 -18.60 -22.33
CA ARG A 89 -35.16 -19.42 -21.87
C ARG A 89 -36.18 -19.51 -22.99
N ARG A 90 -35.86 -20.24 -24.05
CA ARG A 90 -36.83 -20.66 -25.04
C ARG A 90 -36.46 -22.03 -25.59
N ARG A 91 -37.24 -23.00 -25.11
CA ARG A 91 -37.46 -24.35 -25.68
C ARG A 91 -36.41 -25.40 -25.32
N LEU A 92 -36.38 -25.78 -24.04
CA LEU A 92 -35.93 -27.10 -23.62
C LEU A 92 -36.99 -28.14 -23.97
N ARG A 93 -37.06 -28.52 -25.25
CA ARG A 93 -37.67 -29.79 -25.69
C ARG A 93 -36.83 -30.32 -26.85
N LEU A 94 -36.35 -31.54 -26.66
CA LEU A 94 -35.77 -32.51 -27.62
C LEU A 94 -34.29 -32.85 -27.46
N ALA A 95 -34.10 -34.17 -27.33
CA ALA A 95 -32.90 -34.98 -27.58
C ALA A 95 -31.83 -35.08 -26.48
N ILE A 96 -32.18 -35.78 -25.39
CA ILE A 96 -31.20 -36.62 -24.68
C ILE A 96 -30.99 -37.85 -25.55
N GLY A 97 -29.89 -37.90 -26.30
CA GLY A 97 -29.54 -39.06 -27.11
C GLY A 97 -28.31 -38.80 -27.98
N ALA A 98 -27.21 -39.46 -27.62
CA ALA A 98 -26.02 -39.71 -28.46
C ALA A 98 -24.87 -38.67 -28.50
N SER A 99 -24.27 -38.29 -27.36
CA SER A 99 -22.92 -37.67 -27.41
C SER A 99 -21.97 -37.96 -26.24
N LEU A 100 -22.24 -38.95 -25.37
CA LEU A 100 -21.37 -39.29 -24.23
C LEU A 100 -20.23 -40.29 -24.55
N ALA A 101 -19.98 -40.62 -25.81
CA ALA A 101 -19.06 -41.71 -26.19
C ALA A 101 -17.67 -41.27 -26.69
N MET A 102 -17.29 -39.99 -26.69
CA MET A 102 -16.03 -39.54 -27.33
C MET A 102 -15.06 -38.70 -26.45
N SER A 103 -15.02 -38.87 -25.13
CA SER A 103 -14.00 -38.14 -24.32
C SER A 103 -13.45 -38.88 -23.08
N LEU A 104 -13.42 -40.22 -23.08
CA LEU A 104 -12.73 -41.02 -22.05
C LEU A 104 -11.56 -41.84 -22.63
N ALA A 105 -10.82 -41.29 -23.60
CA ALA A 105 -9.72 -42.01 -24.26
C ALA A 105 -8.33 -41.37 -24.11
N LEU A 106 -8.13 -40.40 -23.19
CA LEU A 106 -6.82 -39.73 -23.04
C LEU A 106 -6.42 -39.48 -21.57
N THR A 107 -6.58 -40.47 -20.71
CA THR A 107 -5.81 -40.55 -19.46
C THR A 107 -5.49 -42.00 -19.16
N GLU A 108 -4.39 -42.49 -19.73
CA GLU A 108 -3.46 -43.49 -19.19
C GLU A 108 -2.50 -43.90 -20.31
N CYS A 109 -1.32 -43.26 -20.36
CA CYS A 109 -0.01 -43.76 -20.79
C CYS A 109 0.99 -42.60 -20.67
#